data_AF-A0A1I7T1K8-F1
#
_entry.id   AF-A0A1I7T1K8-F1
#
_cell.length_a   1.000
_cell.length_b   1.000
_cell.length_c   1.000
_cell.angle_alpha   90.00
_cell.angle_beta   90.00
_cell.angle_gamma   90.00
#
_symmetry.space_group_name_H-M   'P 1'
#
loop_
_entity.id
_entity.type
_entity.pdbx_description
1 polymer ?
#
loop_
_entity_poly.entity_id
_entity_poly.type
_entity_poly.pdbx_seq_one_letter_code
_entity_poly.pdbx_strand_id
1 'polypeptide(L)'
;MTYFLYPSNISNFLLALLTVFLQFRTVQNTRSLAVLCQGPCKYLGPDWCFHGYTLILPSAATAGILNIHMLYYRTTKMKNEKVRFIHGLWYLVPIMIIFCFYIRPIDFEFVYEETLSSHPDYDFSPYMKFGGFADSHDVYAVLVNLSLMITATCAPMFGYRWRKPTLNILEKHHNSLSASRISQFRDLIHVGLN
;
A
#
# COMPACT_ATOMS: atom_id res chain seq x y z
N MET A 1 20.66 2.28 -8.21
CA MET A 1 19.93 2.38 -6.93
C MET A 1 18.89 3.50 -6.96
N THR A 2 19.29 4.66 -7.46
CA THR A 2 18.49 5.88 -7.65
C THR A 2 17.13 5.65 -8.35
N TYR A 3 17.12 4.83 -9.40
CA TYR A 3 15.93 4.48 -10.18
C TYR A 3 14.78 3.79 -9.41
N PHE A 4 15.06 3.16 -8.28
CA PHE A 4 14.01 2.53 -7.44
C PHE A 4 13.72 3.33 -6.17
N LEU A 5 14.71 4.10 -5.68
CA LEU A 5 14.58 4.88 -4.45
C LEU A 5 13.66 6.09 -4.63
N TYR A 6 13.83 6.85 -5.72
CA TYR A 6 12.96 8.01 -5.96
C TYR A 6 11.50 7.62 -6.18
N PRO A 7 11.15 6.64 -7.05
CA PRO A 7 9.76 6.24 -7.21
C PRO A 7 9.16 5.67 -5.94
N SER A 8 9.93 4.91 -5.14
CA SER A 8 9.44 4.40 -3.86
C SER A 8 9.13 5.54 -2.89
N ASN A 9 10.03 6.49 -2.74
CA ASN A 9 9.82 7.63 -1.84
C ASN A 9 8.66 8.51 -2.29
N ILE A 10 8.52 8.77 -3.59
CA ILE A 10 7.38 9.50 -4.15
C ILE A 10 6.07 8.74 -3.87
N SER A 11 6.04 7.43 -4.09
CA SER A 11 4.85 6.61 -3.83
C SER A 11 4.47 6.62 -2.35
N ASN A 12 5.43 6.53 -1.43
CA ASN A 12 5.19 6.60 0.01
C ASN A 12 4.73 7.99 0.45
N PHE A 13 5.30 9.05 -0.12
CA PHE A 13 4.89 10.42 0.16
C PHE A 13 3.46 10.69 -0.31
N LEU A 14 3.11 10.27 -1.54
CA LEU A 14 1.74 10.36 -2.06
C LEU A 14 0.76 9.54 -1.22
N LEU A 15 1.16 8.33 -0.81
CA LEU A 15 0.35 7.51 0.09
C LEU A 15 0.10 8.23 1.43
N ALA A 16 1.13 8.79 2.05
CA ALA A 16 1.00 9.53 3.31
C ALA A 16 0.11 10.78 3.15
N LEU A 17 0.25 11.51 2.03
CA LEU A 17 -0.60 12.65 1.74
C LEU A 17 -2.06 12.25 1.59
N LEU A 18 -2.34 11.19 0.84
CA LEU A 18 -3.69 10.67 0.64
C LEU A 18 -4.30 10.16 1.96
N THR A 19 -3.55 9.44 2.77
CA THR A 19 -4.06 8.94 4.06
C THR A 19 -4.38 10.08 5.03
N VAL A 20 -3.55 11.12 5.09
CA VAL A 20 -3.84 12.33 5.89
C VAL A 20 -5.03 13.11 5.33
N PHE A 21 -5.18 13.17 4.01
CA PHE A 21 -6.27 13.88 3.37
C PHE A 21 -7.63 13.18 3.58
N LEU A 22 -7.63 11.84 3.59
CA LEU A 22 -8.85 11.06 3.74
C LEU A 22 -9.22 10.80 5.21
N GLN A 23 -8.24 10.41 6.04
CA GLN A 23 -8.46 9.87 7.39
C GLN A 23 -9.67 8.92 7.41
N PHE A 24 -9.60 7.89 6.57
CA PHE A 24 -10.73 7.01 6.33
C PHE A 24 -10.80 5.88 7.37
N ARG A 25 -12.02 5.42 7.63
CA ARG A 25 -12.33 4.15 8.29
C ARG A 25 -13.35 3.41 7.43
N THR A 26 -13.33 2.09 7.45
CA THR A 26 -14.29 1.28 6.68
C THR A 26 -15.29 0.58 7.61
N VAL A 27 -16.56 0.55 7.22
CA VAL A 27 -17.62 -0.15 7.95
C VAL A 27 -18.22 -1.20 7.03
N GLN A 28 -18.21 -2.46 7.47
CA GLN A 28 -18.85 -3.55 6.73
C GLN A 28 -20.35 -3.55 7.01
N ASN A 29 -21.13 -3.62 5.94
CA ASN A 29 -22.57 -3.84 6.00
C ASN A 29 -22.89 -5.25 5.49
N THR A 30 -24.17 -5.55 5.33
CA THR A 30 -24.63 -6.86 4.87
C THR A 30 -24.20 -7.12 3.42
N ARG A 31 -24.31 -6.10 2.56
CA ARG A 31 -24.00 -6.19 1.13
C ARG A 31 -22.90 -5.23 0.69
N SER A 32 -22.81 -4.06 1.33
CA SER A 32 -21.84 -3.03 0.99
C SER A 32 -20.69 -2.87 1.99
N LEU A 33 -19.68 -2.11 1.57
CA LEU A 33 -18.59 -1.62 2.42
C LEU A 33 -18.54 -0.09 2.34
N ALA A 34 -18.88 0.58 3.43
CA ALA A 34 -18.82 2.03 3.52
C ALA A 34 -17.41 2.53 3.85
N VAL A 35 -17.03 3.66 3.23
CA VAL A 35 -15.76 4.35 3.44
C VAL A 35 -16.06 5.71 4.07
N LEU A 36 -15.80 5.82 5.37
CA LEU A 36 -16.10 7.00 6.17
C LEU A 36 -14.83 7.85 6.30
N CYS A 37 -14.81 9.02 5.68
CA CYS A 37 -13.66 9.93 5.69
C CYS A 37 -13.85 11.06 6.70
N GLN A 38 -12.89 11.24 7.60
CA GLN A 38 -12.90 12.33 8.59
C GLN A 38 -12.07 13.54 8.17
N GLY A 39 -11.13 13.33 7.24
CA GLY A 39 -10.18 14.34 6.80
C GLY A 39 -10.80 15.43 5.91
N PRO A 40 -9.97 16.35 5.37
CA PRO A 40 -10.42 17.44 4.51
C PRO A 40 -11.22 16.99 3.28
N CYS A 41 -11.05 15.74 2.85
CA CYS A 41 -11.79 15.19 1.73
C CYS A 41 -13.32 15.29 1.87
N LYS A 42 -13.87 15.19 3.09
CA LYS A 42 -15.33 15.19 3.30
C LYS A 42 -16.04 16.44 2.75
N TYR A 43 -15.33 17.56 2.64
CA TYR A 43 -15.86 18.80 2.07
C TYR A 43 -15.92 18.81 0.54
N LEU A 44 -15.18 17.91 -0.13
CA LEU A 44 -15.23 17.73 -1.59
C LEU A 44 -16.36 16.79 -2.03
N GLY A 45 -16.88 15.99 -1.10
CA GLY A 45 -17.98 15.05 -1.33
C GLY A 45 -17.54 13.58 -1.41
N PRO A 46 -18.52 12.66 -1.42
CA PRO A 46 -18.27 11.22 -1.31
C PRO A 46 -17.50 10.64 -2.51
N ASP A 47 -17.69 11.20 -3.70
CA ASP A 47 -17.05 10.75 -4.93
C ASP A 47 -15.53 10.94 -4.90
N TRP A 48 -15.06 12.15 -4.56
CA TRP A 48 -13.64 12.45 -4.38
C TRP A 48 -12.99 11.57 -3.32
N CYS A 49 -13.69 11.32 -2.21
CA CYS A 49 -13.19 10.47 -1.14
C CYS A 49 -13.10 9.01 -1.53
N PHE A 50 -14.07 8.53 -2.28
CA PHE A 50 -14.05 7.17 -2.80
C PHE A 50 -12.89 6.96 -3.78
N HIS A 51 -12.68 7.89 -4.72
CA HIS A 51 -11.56 7.81 -5.65
C HIS A 51 -10.20 7.92 -4.95
N GLY A 52 -10.09 8.81 -3.96
CA GLY A 52 -8.89 8.90 -3.12
C GLY A 52 -8.58 7.58 -2.41
N TYR A 53 -9.60 6.91 -1.86
CA TYR A 53 -9.46 5.62 -1.19
C TYR A 53 -9.01 4.54 -2.18
N THR A 54 -9.62 4.52 -3.36
CA THR A 54 -9.25 3.62 -4.46
C THR A 54 -7.81 3.81 -4.94
N LEU A 55 -7.21 5.00 -4.77
CA LEU A 55 -5.80 5.26 -5.09
C LEU A 55 -4.83 4.83 -3.98
N ILE A 56 -5.25 4.89 -2.71
CA ILE A 56 -4.40 4.52 -1.56
C ILE A 56 -3.93 3.05 -1.68
N LEU A 57 -4.84 2.14 -2.01
CA LEU A 57 -4.56 0.70 -2.05
C LEU A 57 -3.52 0.29 -3.12
N PRO A 58 -3.65 0.67 -4.40
CA PRO A 58 -2.64 0.40 -5.41
C PRO A 58 -1.34 1.18 -5.16
N SER A 59 -1.39 2.38 -4.58
CA SER A 59 -0.19 3.11 -4.16
C SER A 59 0.58 2.38 -3.06
N ALA A 60 -0.12 1.82 -2.07
CA ALA A 60 0.49 1.00 -1.02
C ALA A 60 1.12 -0.28 -1.60
N ALA A 61 0.41 -0.99 -2.49
CA ALA A 61 0.95 -2.16 -3.17
C ALA A 61 2.20 -1.80 -4.00
N THR A 62 2.17 -0.69 -4.74
CA THR A 62 3.28 -0.20 -5.56
C THR A 62 4.51 0.14 -4.71
N ALA A 63 4.32 0.86 -3.60
CA ALA A 63 5.38 1.18 -2.66
C ALA A 63 6.04 -0.09 -2.09
N GLY A 64 5.22 -1.07 -1.69
CA GLY A 64 5.69 -2.37 -1.21
C GLY A 64 6.53 -3.11 -2.26
N ILE A 65 6.02 -3.22 -3.50
CA ILE A 65 6.71 -3.90 -4.60
C ILE A 65 8.04 -3.20 -4.94
N LEU A 66 8.06 -1.86 -5.00
CA LEU A 66 9.28 -1.09 -5.26
C LEU A 66 10.36 -1.34 -4.20
N ASN A 67 9.96 -1.41 -2.93
CA ASN A 67 10.89 -1.68 -1.84
C ASN A 67 11.49 -3.09 -1.93
N ILE A 68 10.66 -4.12 -2.16
CA ILE A 68 11.11 -5.51 -2.34
C ILE A 68 12.03 -5.63 -3.56
N HIS A 69 11.64 -5.01 -4.67
CA HIS A 69 12.40 -5.08 -5.91
C HIS A 69 13.77 -4.40 -5.76
N MET A 70 13.84 -3.31 -4.99
CA MET A 70 15.11 -2.66 -4.65
C MET A 70 16.01 -3.59 -3.82
N LEU A 71 15.48 -4.26 -2.79
CA LEU A 71 16.21 -5.23 -1.96
C LEU A 71 16.74 -6.39 -2.81
N TYR A 72 15.90 -6.94 -3.69
CA TYR A 72 16.28 -7.99 -4.62
C TYR A 72 17.40 -7.53 -5.56
N TYR A 73 17.20 -6.39 -6.24
CA TYR A 73 18.18 -5.84 -7.17
C TYR A 73 19.55 -5.63 -6.50
N ARG A 74 19.57 -5.08 -5.29
CA ARG A 74 20.81 -4.91 -4.49
C ARG A 74 21.49 -6.25 -4.24
N THR A 75 20.74 -7.24 -3.76
CA THR A 75 21.28 -8.57 -3.43
C THR A 75 21.84 -9.27 -4.67
N THR A 76 21.11 -9.24 -5.78
CA THR A 76 21.53 -9.85 -7.05
C THR A 76 22.78 -9.17 -7.62
N LYS A 77 22.87 -7.83 -7.57
CA LYS A 77 24.07 -7.12 -8.00
C LYS A 77 25.28 -7.43 -7.12
N MET A 78 25.10 -7.52 -5.81
CA MET A 78 26.17 -7.91 -4.88
C MET A 78 26.67 -9.34 -5.12
N LYS A 79 25.76 -10.25 -5.51
CA LYS A 79 26.11 -11.63 -5.88
C LYS A 79 26.61 -11.79 -7.31
N ASN A 80 26.69 -10.70 -8.09
CA ASN A 80 26.98 -10.72 -9.53
C ASN A 80 26.05 -11.64 -10.35
N GLU A 81 24.80 -11.79 -9.90
CA GLU A 81 23.78 -12.59 -10.55
C GLU A 81 22.99 -11.73 -11.56
N LYS A 82 22.32 -12.39 -12.52
CA LYS A 82 21.40 -11.70 -13.44
C LYS A 82 20.05 -11.44 -12.75
N VAL A 83 19.50 -10.25 -12.93
CA VAL A 83 18.17 -9.88 -12.44
C VAL A 83 17.12 -10.67 -13.23
N ARG A 84 16.26 -11.40 -12.52
CA ARG A 84 15.21 -12.21 -13.16
C ARG A 84 14.00 -11.35 -13.52
N PHE A 85 13.54 -11.47 -14.77
CA PHE A 85 12.36 -10.76 -15.27
C PHE A 85 11.07 -11.03 -14.46
N ILE A 86 10.97 -12.22 -13.84
CA ILE A 86 9.82 -12.62 -13.03
C ILE A 86 9.49 -11.64 -11.90
N HIS A 87 10.47 -10.85 -11.43
CA HIS A 87 10.23 -9.82 -10.40
C HIS A 87 9.50 -8.58 -10.95
N GLY A 88 9.55 -8.36 -12.27
CA GLY A 88 8.76 -7.34 -12.96
C GLY A 88 7.26 -7.66 -13.04
N LEU A 89 6.87 -8.94 -12.95
CA LEU A 89 5.46 -9.33 -12.98
C LEU A 89 4.66 -8.83 -11.77
N TRP A 90 5.33 -8.55 -10.65
CA TRP A 90 4.66 -8.01 -9.47
C TRP A 90 4.03 -6.63 -9.73
N TYR A 91 4.54 -5.85 -10.69
CA TYR A 91 3.94 -4.57 -11.08
C TYR A 91 2.58 -4.72 -11.78
N LEU A 92 2.19 -5.92 -12.20
CA LEU A 92 0.83 -6.17 -12.70
C LEU A 92 -0.21 -6.15 -11.59
N VAL A 93 0.20 -6.41 -10.33
CA VAL A 93 -0.71 -6.42 -9.17
C VAL A 93 -1.40 -5.06 -8.93
N PRO A 94 -0.68 -3.93 -8.81
CA PRO A 94 -1.34 -2.63 -8.62
C PRO A 94 -2.22 -2.22 -9.82
N ILE A 95 -1.86 -2.62 -11.04
CA ILE A 95 -2.67 -2.37 -12.25
C ILE A 95 -3.98 -3.16 -12.18
N MET A 96 -3.91 -4.44 -11.82
CA MET A 96 -5.08 -5.29 -11.61
C MET A 96 -5.98 -4.73 -10.50
N ILE A 97 -5.42 -4.25 -9.39
CA ILE A 97 -6.18 -3.64 -8.29
C ILE A 97 -7.01 -2.45 -8.81
N ILE A 98 -6.38 -1.54 -9.57
CA ILE A 98 -7.08 -0.38 -10.18
C ILE A 98 -8.22 -0.88 -11.07
N PHE A 99 -7.95 -1.84 -11.95
CA PHE A 99 -8.95 -2.37 -12.87
C PHE A 99 -10.16 -2.98 -12.15
N CYS A 100 -9.92 -3.79 -11.10
CA CYS A 100 -10.98 -4.36 -10.28
C CYS A 100 -11.81 -3.32 -9.52
N PHE A 101 -11.24 -2.15 -9.21
CA PHE A 101 -11.99 -1.06 -8.58
C PHE A 101 -12.95 -0.37 -9.54
N TYR A 102 -12.52 -0.06 -10.76
CA TYR A 102 -13.31 0.74 -11.70
C TYR A 102 -14.32 -0.07 -12.53
N ILE A 103 -14.24 -1.40 -12.54
CA ILE A 103 -15.27 -2.25 -13.17
C ILE A 103 -16.58 -2.25 -12.37
N ARG A 104 -16.50 -2.07 -11.05
CA ARG A 104 -17.66 -2.25 -10.18
C ARG A 104 -18.60 -1.06 -10.27
N PRO A 105 -19.93 -1.29 -10.22
CA PRO A 105 -20.89 -0.21 -10.16
C PRO A 105 -20.71 0.57 -8.85
N ILE A 106 -20.67 1.89 -8.99
CA ILE A 106 -20.54 2.82 -7.87
C ILE A 106 -21.93 3.36 -7.55
N ASP A 107 -22.48 2.99 -6.39
CA ASP A 107 -23.76 3.50 -5.88
C ASP A 107 -23.56 4.02 -4.46
N PHE A 108 -23.34 5.33 -4.35
CA PHE A 108 -23.09 5.95 -3.05
C PHE A 108 -24.35 6.10 -2.21
N GLU A 109 -25.53 6.22 -2.83
CA GLU A 109 -26.78 6.39 -2.09
C GLU A 109 -27.14 5.10 -1.39
N PHE A 110 -27.10 3.99 -2.12
CA PHE A 110 -27.35 2.66 -1.57
C PHE A 110 -26.42 2.36 -0.38
N VAL A 111 -25.12 2.63 -0.52
CA VAL A 111 -24.14 2.39 0.56
C VAL A 111 -24.48 3.25 1.78
N TYR A 112 -24.84 4.52 1.58
CA TYR A 112 -25.17 5.43 2.67
C TYR A 112 -26.40 4.95 3.44
N GLU A 113 -27.50 4.64 2.73
CA GLU A 113 -28.75 4.17 3.34
C GLU A 113 -28.60 2.79 4.01
N GLU A 114 -27.87 1.86 3.40
CA GLU A 114 -27.59 0.55 4.00
C GLU A 114 -26.75 0.70 5.28
N THR A 115 -25.79 1.62 5.31
CA THR A 115 -24.95 1.85 6.49
C THR A 115 -25.76 2.42 7.65
N LEU A 116 -26.62 3.41 7.37
CA LEU A 116 -27.49 4.01 8.39
C LEU A 116 -28.50 3.01 8.95
N SER A 117 -29.02 2.13 8.11
CA SER A 117 -29.97 1.09 8.54
C SER A 117 -29.31 -0.08 9.26
N SER A 118 -28.07 -0.43 8.90
CA SER A 118 -27.32 -1.54 9.51
C SER A 118 -26.71 -1.19 10.86
N HIS A 119 -26.34 0.07 11.06
CA HIS A 119 -25.65 0.55 12.27
C HIS A 119 -26.34 1.80 12.86
N PRO A 120 -27.62 1.68 13.29
CA PRO A 120 -28.40 2.84 13.76
C PRO A 120 -27.87 3.45 15.06
N ASP A 121 -27.02 2.72 15.79
CA ASP A 121 -26.39 3.15 17.04
C ASP A 121 -25.12 4.01 16.84
N TYR A 122 -24.61 4.10 15.60
CA TYR A 122 -23.39 4.84 15.31
C TYR A 122 -23.67 6.32 15.01
N ASP A 123 -22.84 7.22 15.56
CA ASP A 123 -22.86 8.63 15.17
C ASP A 123 -22.08 8.86 13.87
N PHE A 124 -22.81 9.14 12.80
CA PHE A 124 -22.26 9.44 11.47
C PHE A 124 -22.11 10.94 11.20
N SER A 125 -22.57 11.82 12.09
CA SER A 125 -22.51 13.28 11.94
C SER A 125 -21.11 13.82 11.55
N PRO A 126 -19.99 13.26 12.07
CA PRO A 126 -18.66 13.76 11.72
C PRO A 126 -18.22 13.53 10.26
N TYR A 127 -18.84 12.56 9.57
CA TYR A 127 -18.42 12.04 8.25
C TYR A 127 -19.19 12.65 7.08
N MET A 128 -20.25 13.42 7.36
CA MET A 128 -21.16 13.96 6.33
C MET A 128 -21.69 12.84 5.42
N LYS A 129 -22.01 13.16 4.16
CA LYS A 129 -22.39 12.14 3.17
C LYS A 129 -21.15 11.37 2.73
N PHE A 130 -21.19 10.06 2.90
CA PHE A 130 -20.10 9.15 2.54
C PHE A 130 -20.57 8.13 1.49
N GLY A 131 -19.60 7.48 0.85
CA GLY A 131 -19.83 6.47 -0.16
C GLY A 131 -19.10 5.16 0.16
N GLY A 132 -18.95 4.30 -0.84
CA GLY A 132 -18.23 3.04 -0.68
C GLY A 132 -18.54 2.06 -1.80
N PHE A 133 -18.34 0.78 -1.53
CA PHE A 133 -18.59 -0.30 -2.49
C PHE A 133 -19.99 -0.86 -2.27
N ALA A 134 -20.84 -0.75 -3.29
CA ALA A 134 -22.21 -1.25 -3.23
C ALA A 134 -22.28 -2.79 -3.08
N ASP A 135 -21.29 -3.50 -3.63
CA ASP A 135 -21.11 -4.94 -3.43
C ASP A 135 -19.69 -5.24 -2.92
N SER A 136 -19.62 -5.64 -1.65
CA SER A 136 -18.38 -6.03 -0.97
C SER A 136 -18.07 -7.52 -1.08
N HIS A 137 -19.01 -8.35 -1.51
CA HIS A 137 -18.87 -9.82 -1.60
C HIS A 137 -18.59 -10.29 -3.03
N ASP A 138 -18.59 -9.37 -3.98
CA ASP A 138 -18.24 -9.62 -5.36
C ASP A 138 -16.80 -10.17 -5.54
N VAL A 139 -16.61 -10.97 -6.58
CA VAL A 139 -15.36 -11.67 -6.89
C VAL A 139 -14.21 -10.68 -7.06
N TYR A 140 -14.46 -9.50 -7.63
CA TYR A 140 -13.42 -8.47 -7.78
C TYR A 140 -12.97 -7.90 -6.44
N ALA A 141 -13.88 -7.74 -5.46
CA ALA A 141 -13.54 -7.32 -4.11
C ALA A 141 -12.65 -8.36 -3.41
N VAL A 142 -13.00 -9.65 -3.56
CA VAL A 142 -12.21 -10.77 -3.04
C VAL A 142 -10.81 -10.79 -3.67
N LEU A 143 -10.70 -10.62 -4.98
CA LEU A 143 -9.41 -10.59 -5.69
C LEU A 143 -8.50 -9.45 -5.20
N VAL A 144 -9.06 -8.25 -5.00
CA VAL A 144 -8.31 -7.11 -4.45
C VAL A 144 -7.81 -7.42 -3.04
N ASN A 145 -8.68 -7.91 -2.15
CA ASN A 145 -8.31 -8.23 -0.77
C ASN A 145 -7.25 -9.34 -0.69
N LEU A 146 -7.40 -10.41 -1.48
CA LEU A 146 -6.40 -11.48 -1.56
C LEU A 146 -5.06 -10.96 -2.06
N SER A 147 -5.05 -10.10 -3.08
CA SER A 147 -3.83 -9.52 -3.63
C SER A 147 -3.10 -8.64 -2.62
N LEU A 148 -3.84 -7.82 -1.88
CA LEU A 148 -3.30 -7.00 -0.80
C LEU A 148 -2.76 -7.85 0.35
N MET A 149 -3.46 -8.90 0.75
CA MET A 149 -3.02 -9.81 1.81
C MET A 149 -1.73 -10.55 1.41
N ILE A 150 -1.68 -11.08 0.19
CA ILE A 150 -0.49 -11.76 -0.35
C ILE A 150 0.69 -10.79 -0.38
N THR A 151 0.52 -9.59 -0.92
CA THR A 151 1.60 -8.60 -0.99
C THR A 151 2.05 -8.14 0.40
N ALA A 152 1.13 -7.86 1.32
CA ALA A 152 1.42 -7.47 2.70
C ALA A 152 2.16 -8.57 3.49
N THR A 153 1.90 -9.85 3.20
CA THR A 153 2.54 -10.98 3.88
C THR A 153 3.88 -11.37 3.23
N CYS A 154 3.92 -11.45 1.90
CA CYS A 154 5.12 -11.84 1.19
C CYS A 154 6.23 -10.78 1.28
N ALA A 155 5.88 -9.50 1.30
CA ALA A 155 6.83 -8.39 1.40
C ALA A 155 7.80 -8.51 2.59
N PRO A 156 7.33 -8.60 3.85
CA PRO A 156 8.20 -8.75 5.01
C PRO A 156 8.96 -10.08 4.99
N MET A 157 8.35 -11.17 4.52
CA MET A 157 9.05 -12.47 4.42
C MET A 157 10.24 -12.41 3.46
N PHE A 158 10.08 -11.82 2.28
CA PHE A 158 11.16 -11.64 1.33
C PHE A 158 12.22 -10.66 1.85
N GLY A 159 11.79 -9.56 2.48
CA GLY A 159 12.69 -8.60 3.14
C GLY A 159 13.56 -9.28 4.21
N TYR A 160 12.95 -10.09 5.09
CA TYR A 160 13.66 -10.83 6.12
C TYR A 160 14.65 -11.84 5.53
N ARG A 161 14.22 -12.58 4.49
CA ARG A 161 15.06 -13.60 3.85
C ARG A 161 16.29 -13.00 3.16
N TRP A 162 16.15 -11.84 2.53
CA TRP A 162 17.26 -11.17 1.84
C TRP A 162 18.10 -10.28 2.75
N ARG A 163 17.60 -9.92 3.94
CA ARG A 163 18.36 -9.17 4.95
C ARG A 163 19.67 -9.86 5.34
N LYS A 164 19.62 -11.16 5.70
CA LYS A 164 20.80 -11.91 6.16
C LYS A 164 21.94 -11.91 5.11
N PRO A 165 21.70 -12.29 3.84
CA PRO A 165 22.72 -12.18 2.80
C PRO A 165 23.29 -10.78 2.61
N THR A 166 22.44 -9.74 2.62
CA THR A 166 22.90 -8.36 2.45
C THR A 166 23.83 -7.93 3.59
N LEU A 167 23.49 -8.28 4.84
CA LEU A 167 24.32 -7.97 6.01
C LEU A 167 25.65 -8.73 5.99
N ASN A 168 25.63 -10.02 5.67
CA ASN A 168 26.87 -10.82 5.62
C ASN A 168 27.85 -10.31 4.55
N ILE A 169 27.33 -9.88 3.39
CA ILE A 169 28.17 -9.28 2.34
C ILE A 169 28.74 -7.94 2.80
N LEU A 170 27.93 -7.14 3.50
CA LEU A 170 28.38 -5.86 4.04
C LEU A 170 29.49 -6.03 5.08
N GLU A 171 29.35 -6.98 6.01
CA GLU A 171 30.38 -7.32 6.99
C GLU A 171 31.68 -7.79 6.32
N LYS A 172 31.58 -8.60 5.26
CA LYS A 172 32.74 -9.05 4.48
C LYS A 172 33.49 -7.90 3.81
N HIS A 173 32.81 -6.82 3.46
CA HIS A 173 33.37 -5.63 2.82
C HIS A 173 33.57 -4.45 3.78
N HIS A 174 33.38 -4.66 5.10
CA HIS A 174 33.53 -3.64 6.15
C HIS A 174 34.89 -2.93 6.08
N ASN A 175 35.97 -3.65 5.76
CA ASN A 175 37.31 -3.07 5.68
C ASN A 175 37.58 -2.27 4.40
N SER A 176 36.67 -2.31 3.41
CA SER A 176 36.77 -1.57 2.13
C SER A 176 35.85 -0.35 2.06
N LEU A 177 35.00 -0.16 3.07
CA LEU A 177 34.04 0.94 3.15
C LEU A 177 34.56 1.98 4.14
N SER A 178 34.45 3.27 3.80
CA SER A 178 34.82 4.33 4.74
C SER A 178 33.96 4.25 6.00
N ALA A 179 34.55 4.52 7.18
CA ALA A 179 33.87 4.46 8.47
C ALA A 179 32.56 5.29 8.51
N SER A 180 32.54 6.42 7.82
CA SER A 180 31.35 7.27 7.60
C SER A 180 30.20 6.54 6.90
N ARG A 181 30.49 5.71 5.89
CA ARG A 181 29.48 4.94 5.14
C ARG A 181 28.90 3.78 5.96
N ILE A 182 29.71 3.22 6.86
CA ILE A 182 29.31 2.15 7.79
C ILE A 182 28.41 2.71 8.90
N SER A 183 28.75 3.88 9.47
CA SER A 183 27.93 4.56 10.47
C SER A 183 26.57 4.96 9.91
N GLN A 184 26.52 5.67 8.77
CA GLN A 184 25.25 6.08 8.15
C GLN A 184 24.32 4.89 7.85
N PHE A 185 24.89 3.74 7.49
CA PHE A 185 24.10 2.54 7.19
C PHE A 185 23.60 1.83 8.45
N ARG A 186 24.38 1.81 9.54
CA ARG A 186 23.91 1.33 10.85
C ARG A 186 22.79 2.21 11.38
N ASP A 187 22.92 3.53 11.25
CA ASP A 187 21.91 4.48 11.71
C ASP A 187 20.60 4.30 10.94
N LEU A 188 20.65 4.07 9.62
CA LEU A 188 19.46 3.76 8.80
C LEU A 188 18.77 2.43 9.17
N ILE A 189 19.49 1.47 9.74
CA ILE A 189 18.92 0.18 10.18
C ILE A 189 18.34 0.28 11.60
N HIS A 190 18.99 1.04 12.49
CA HIS A 190 18.57 1.19 13.88
C HIS A 190 17.42 2.21 14.04
N VAL A 191 17.33 3.24 13.19
CA VAL A 191 16.26 4.24 13.25
C VAL A 191 14.93 3.72 12.67
N GLY A 192 14.93 2.65 11.88
CA GLY A 192 13.70 2.01 11.39
C GLY A 192 12.95 1.15 12.43
N LEU A 193 13.35 1.20 13.70
CA LEU A 193 12.85 0.35 14.79
C LEU A 193 12.47 1.12 16.07
N ASN A 194 12.36 2.45 16.01
CA ASN A 194 11.69 3.23 17.05
C ASN A 194 10.44 3.89 16.47
#